data_AF-W4KNH6-F1
#
_entry.id   AF-W4KNH6-F1
#
_cell.length_a   1.000
_cell.length_b   1.000
_cell.length_c   1.000
_cell.angle_alpha   90.00
_cell.angle_beta   90.00
_cell.angle_gamma   90.00
#
_symmetry.space_group_name_H-M   'P 1'
#
loop_
_entity.id
_entity.type
_entity.pdbx_description
1 polymer ?
#
loop_
_entity_poly.entity_id
_entity_poly.type
_entity_poly.pdbx_seq_one_letter_code
_entity_poly.pdbx_strand_id
1 'polypeptide(L)' 'MSPSDADVLATFRARVNMSADELAAWLDDPESAHAGTGVGLDSGRRILAILRKNPKGDPKGYDEEDVKHMRKVVA' A
#
# COMPACT_ATOMS: atom_id res chain seq x y z
N MET A 1 -7.32 0.86 -21.43
CA MET A 1 -6.82 2.14 -20.89
C MET A 1 -6.27 1.86 -19.51
N SER A 2 -5.05 2.29 -19.22
CA SER A 2 -4.54 2.25 -17.84
C SER A 2 -5.34 3.25 -17.00
N PRO A 3 -5.72 2.92 -15.75
CA PRO A 3 -6.47 3.84 -14.89
C PRO A 3 -5.67 5.12 -14.64
N SER A 4 -6.38 6.24 -14.48
CA SER A 4 -5.75 7.51 -14.11
C SER A 4 -5.20 7.44 -12.69
N ASP A 5 -4.29 8.36 -12.35
CA ASP A 5 -3.68 8.40 -11.01
C ASP A 5 -4.77 8.60 -9.95
N ALA A 6 -5.75 9.45 -10.21
CA ALA A 6 -6.88 9.65 -9.31
C ALA A 6 -7.67 8.36 -9.06
N ASP A 7 -7.94 7.56 -10.11
CA ASP A 7 -8.62 6.27 -9.97
C ASP A 7 -7.79 5.26 -9.16
N VAL A 8 -6.48 5.26 -9.39
CA VAL A 8 -5.53 4.40 -8.67
C VAL A 8 -5.53 4.74 -7.19
N LEU A 9 -5.42 6.02 -6.84
CA LEU A 9 -5.44 6.47 -5.44
C LEU A 9 -6.76 6.12 -4.76
N ALA A 10 -7.90 6.37 -5.42
CA ALA A 10 -9.22 6.04 -4.87
C ALA A 10 -9.37 4.54 -4.63
N THR A 11 -8.98 3.71 -5.61
CA THR A 11 -9.05 2.25 -5.51
C THR A 11 -8.08 1.71 -4.47
N PHE A 12 -6.87 2.26 -4.39
CA PHE A 12 -5.87 1.87 -3.39
C PHE A 12 -6.41 2.12 -1.98
N ARG A 13 -6.97 3.30 -1.72
CA ARG A 13 -7.58 3.63 -0.43
C ARG A 13 -8.80 2.75 -0.09
N ALA A 14 -9.52 2.28 -1.11
CA ALA A 14 -10.64 1.35 -0.91
C ALA A 14 -10.16 -0.09 -0.61
N ARG A 15 -9.04 -0.53 -1.22
CA ARG A 15 -8.46 -1.86 -0.97
C ARG A 15 -7.67 -1.94 0.34
N VAL A 16 -6.94 -0.89 0.69
CA VAL A 16 -6.12 -0.84 1.92
C VAL A 16 -6.99 -0.36 3.07
N ASN A 17 -7.60 -1.32 3.76
CA ASN A 17 -8.54 -1.11 4.87
C ASN A 17 -7.88 -1.16 6.26
N MET A 18 -6.55 -1.29 6.33
CA MET A 18 -5.79 -1.32 7.58
C MET A 18 -5.04 0.00 7.78
N SER A 19 -4.94 0.44 9.03
CA SER A 19 -4.04 1.54 9.39
C SER A 19 -2.57 1.14 9.28
N ALA A 20 -1.67 2.13 9.31
CA ALA A 20 -0.23 1.88 9.30
C ALA A 20 0.22 1.01 10.49
N ASP A 21 -0.35 1.21 11.68
CA ASP A 21 -0.01 0.43 12.86
C ASP A 21 -0.53 -1.01 12.78
N GLU A 22 -1.75 -1.22 12.29
CA GLU A 22 -2.31 -2.57 12.08
C GLU A 22 -1.51 -3.35 11.04
N LEU A 23 -1.14 -2.71 9.92
CA LEU A 23 -0.33 -3.35 8.90
C LEU A 23 1.09 -3.64 9.40
N ALA A 24 1.68 -2.75 10.20
CA ALA A 24 2.99 -2.99 10.80
C ALA A 24 2.96 -4.19 11.76
N ALA A 25 1.97 -4.24 12.65
CA ALA A 25 1.79 -5.36 13.57
C ALA A 25 1.60 -6.69 12.81
N TRP A 26 0.81 -6.68 11.73
CA TRP A 26 0.65 -7.86 10.88
C TRP A 26 1.97 -8.30 10.22
N LEU A 27 2.77 -7.36 9.69
CA LEU A 27 4.05 -7.67 9.03
C LEU A 27 5.15 -8.17 9.98
N ASP A 28 5.06 -7.83 11.26
CA ASP A 28 5.98 -8.32 12.30
C ASP A 28 5.53 -9.67 12.88
N ASP A 29 4.29 -10.10 12.64
CA ASP A 29 3.78 -11.39 13.10
C ASP A 29 4.36 -12.54 12.26
N PRO A 30 4.89 -13.61 12.87
CA PRO A 30 5.46 -14.74 12.14
C PRO A 30 4.45 -15.46 11.22
N GLU A 31 3.15 -15.37 11.48
CA GLU A 31 2.12 -15.91 10.60
C GLU A 31 2.07 -15.20 9.24
N SER A 32 2.50 -13.93 9.17
CA SER A 32 2.57 -13.19 7.89
C SER A 32 3.56 -13.82 6.91
N ALA A 33 4.61 -14.48 7.40
CA ALA A 33 5.56 -15.21 6.58
C ALA A 33 4.95 -16.46 5.92
N HIS A 34 3.85 -16.97 6.49
CA HIS A 34 3.10 -18.08 5.92
C HIS A 34 1.95 -17.61 5.02
N ALA A 35 1.49 -16.38 5.17
CA ALA A 35 0.38 -15.80 4.41
C ALA A 35 0.76 -15.36 2.98
N GLY A 36 2.06 -15.27 2.65
CA GLY A 36 2.50 -14.81 1.33
C GLY A 36 3.91 -15.26 0.94
N THR A 37 4.31 -14.90 -0.28
CA THR A 37 5.71 -15.02 -0.72
C THR A 37 6.50 -13.79 -0.28
N GLY A 38 7.83 -13.84 -0.35
CA GLY A 38 8.68 -12.67 -0.04
C GLY A 38 8.30 -11.40 -0.81
N VAL A 39 7.67 -11.54 -1.99
CA VAL A 39 7.14 -10.42 -2.78
C VAL A 39 5.93 -9.76 -2.11
N GLY A 40 5.04 -10.55 -1.51
CA GLY A 40 3.88 -10.05 -0.77
C GLY A 40 4.30 -9.27 0.48
N LEU A 41 5.29 -9.78 1.21
CA LEU A 41 5.85 -9.08 2.38
C LEU A 41 6.56 -7.77 2.00
N ASP A 42 7.35 -7.77 0.93
CA ASP A 42 7.99 -6.54 0.43
C ASP A 42 6.94 -5.51 0.00
N SER A 43 5.90 -5.95 -0.70
CA SER A 43 4.77 -5.10 -1.06
C SER A 43 4.07 -4.53 0.18
N GLY A 44 3.82 -5.36 1.20
CA GLY A 44 3.23 -4.90 2.46
C GLY A 44 4.09 -3.85 3.16
N ARG A 45 5.42 -4.03 3.22
CA ARG A 45 6.36 -3.04 3.76
C ARG A 45 6.32 -1.72 2.98
N ARG A 46 6.14 -1.77 1.66
CA ARG A 46 6.02 -0.57 0.83
C ARG A 46 4.68 0.14 1.02
N ILE A 47 3.58 -0.59 1.16
CA ILE A 47 2.27 -0.03 1.54
C ILE A 47 2.38 0.66 2.92
N LEU A 48 3.04 0.03 3.89
CA LEU A 48 3.28 0.63 5.21
C LEU A 48 4.05 1.96 5.10
N ALA A 49 5.11 2.02 4.29
CA ALA A 49 5.86 3.24 4.07
C ALA A 49 4.99 4.35 3.44
N ILE A 50 4.15 4.01 2.46
CA ILE A 50 3.20 4.92 1.81
C ILE A 50 2.20 5.48 2.83
N LEU A 51 1.62 4.62 3.69
CA LEU A 51 0.66 5.03 4.72
C LEU A 51 1.31 5.96 5.76
N ARG A 52 2.54 5.66 6.20
CA ARG A 52 3.28 6.51 7.16
C ARG A 52 3.69 7.85 6.57
N LYS A 53 4.08 7.87 5.30
CA LYS A 53 4.48 9.09 4.59
C LYS A 53 3.31 10.05 4.43
N ASN A 54 2.11 9.53 4.15
CA ASN A 54 0.93 10.35 3.88
C ASN A 54 -0.32 9.80 4.59
N PRO A 55 -0.42 9.96 5.92
CA PRO A 55 -1.49 9.37 6.73
C PRO A 55 -2.88 9.96 6.44
N LYS A 56 -2.93 11.19 5.91
CA LYS A 56 -4.18 11.82 5.46
C LYS A 56 -4.58 11.36 4.05
N GLY A 57 -3.63 10.77 3.32
CA GLY A 57 -3.75 10.35 1.93
C GLY A 57 -4.10 11.49 0.97
N ASP A 58 -3.51 12.67 1.17
CA ASP A 58 -3.62 13.79 0.23
C ASP A 58 -2.98 13.38 -1.11
N PRO A 59 -3.68 13.44 -2.25
CA PRO A 59 -3.11 13.08 -3.55
C PRO A 59 -1.77 13.73 -3.88
N LYS A 60 -1.52 14.95 -3.37
CA LYS A 60 -0.26 15.68 -3.60
C LYS A 60 0.90 15.20 -2.73
N GLY A 61 0.63 14.39 -1.70
CA GLY A 61 1.63 13.85 -0.79
C GLY A 61 2.34 12.60 -1.31
N TYR A 62 1.93 12.08 -2.47
CA TYR A 62 2.52 10.91 -3.10
C TYR A 62 3.47 11.30 -4.22
N ASP A 63 4.59 10.58 -4.32
CA ASP A 63 5.49 10.70 -5.46
C ASP A 63 5.17 9.64 -6.53
N GLU A 64 5.83 9.75 -7.68
CA GLU A 64 5.59 8.86 -8.83
C GLU A 64 5.86 7.38 -8.49
N GLU A 65 6.80 7.10 -7.60
CA GLU A 65 7.15 5.74 -7.18
C GLU A 65 6.08 5.16 -6.24
N ASP A 66 5.50 5.99 -5.36
CA ASP A 66 4.32 5.62 -4.57
C ASP A 66 3.16 5.25 -5.49
N VAL A 67 2.81 6.12 -6.45
CA VAL A 67 1.68 5.91 -7.37
C VAL A 67 1.91 4.69 -8.24
N LYS A 68 3.14 4.48 -8.72
CA LYS A 68 3.51 3.27 -9.49
C LYS A 68 3.37 2.00 -8.66
N HIS A 69 3.70 2.02 -7.37
CA HIS A 69 3.46 0.88 -6.50
C HIS A 69 1.96 0.65 -6.28
N MET A 70 1.19 1.71 -6.00
CA MET A 70 -0.27 1.64 -5.88
C MET A 70 -0.92 1.04 -7.13
N ARG A 71 -0.45 1.41 -8.34
CA ARG A 71 -0.92 0.82 -9.60
C ARG A 71 -0.77 -0.70 -9.63
N LYS A 72 0.31 -1.24 -9.07
CA LYS A 72 0.52 -2.71 -8.98
C LYS A 72 -0.44 -3.35 -7.97
N VAL A 73 -0.75 -2.65 -6.88
CA VAL A 73 -1.64 -3.14 -5.82
C VAL A 73 -3.11 -3.15 -6.26
N VAL A 74 -3.53 -2.20 -7.10
CA VAL A 74 -4.92 -2.10 -7.58
C VAL A 74 -5.20 -2.89 -8.87
N ALA A 75 -4.16 -3.35 -9.55
CA ALA A 75 -4.28 -4.21 -10.73
C ALA A 75 -4.88 -5.59 -10.41
#